data_AF-A0A8S3EDP4-F1
#
_entry.id   AF-A0A8S3EDP4-F1
#
_cell.length_a   1.000
_cell.length_b   1.000
_cell.length_c   1.000
_cell.angle_alpha   90.00
_cell.angle_beta   90.00
_cell.angle_gamma   90.00
#
_symmetry.space_group_name_H-M   'P 1'
#
loop_
_entity.id
_entity.type
_entity.pdbx_description
1 polymer ?
#
loop_
_entity_poly.entity_id
_entity_poly.type
_entity_poly.pdbx_seq_one_letter_code
_entity_poly.pdbx_strand_id
1 'polypeptide(L)'
;MFNSCVRLNDLPDEILIIIFKKLNNLEVLYSLQGVNQRLNKIIHDRFFASRLNFVQWLSHHFIDLLYCEKILNRFCLQILPEIHDKIKWLALESSYMKRVLHATDYPNLHILGLYNIDEESARCLFTDETLSSGIFKNQITTLFITIDSDKEYYEFSYESSYKNLVRLNFNETLLVTFRSSTLLKLYIRVQCFEDCLYLLDGRFDQLHTLYIDLSHIHRPEEIINQNNLPNLKCFSLSCNLETYDYNETILPLLHRMSNLEQLHLYILVHVDKTFIDGNYLKRNIINCMPQLNQFKFHFNSFMCTRNRLNLPSTKDIQRTFIDFPNNEIVSYVDYFPEAGKTHCHIYSYPSLMEYYDNVTNNFPGGLFKYVRVVSLVDEHPFEHEFFLQIVQSFPFIEQ
;
A
#
# COMPACT_ATOMS: atom_id res chain seq x y z
N MET A 1 -4.97 41.75 26.40
CA MET A 1 -4.55 40.56 25.63
C MET A 1 -3.79 41.04 24.41
N PHE A 2 -2.47 40.80 24.33
CA PHE A 2 -1.70 41.10 23.14
C PHE A 2 -1.85 39.94 22.16
N ASN A 3 -2.72 40.07 21.16
CA ASN A 3 -2.67 39.22 19.98
C ASN A 3 -1.47 39.65 19.14
N SER A 4 -0.28 39.11 19.43
CA SER A 4 0.86 39.26 18.54
C SER A 4 0.59 38.44 17.28
N CYS A 5 0.00 39.08 16.27
CA CYS A 5 -0.20 38.46 14.96
C CYS A 5 1.14 38.49 14.22
N VAL A 6 1.88 37.39 14.24
CA VAL A 6 3.09 37.22 13.43
C VAL A 6 2.66 37.14 11.98
N ARG A 7 3.13 38.07 11.13
CA ARG A 7 2.80 38.00 9.70
C ARG A 7 3.67 36.93 9.05
N LEU A 8 3.13 36.27 8.03
CA LEU A 8 3.86 35.26 7.27
C LEU A 8 5.19 35.80 6.73
N ASN A 9 5.20 37.06 6.26
CA ASN A 9 6.41 37.72 5.76
C ASN A 9 7.46 38.03 6.85
N ASP A 10 7.11 37.95 8.13
CA ASP A 10 8.06 38.17 9.23
C ASP A 10 8.81 36.88 9.60
N LEU A 11 8.34 35.71 9.14
CA LEU A 11 8.97 34.42 9.39
C LEU A 11 10.24 34.23 8.54
N PRO A 12 11.28 33.53 9.02
CA PRO A 12 12.44 33.12 8.20
C PRO A 12 12.06 32.21 7.02
N ASP A 13 12.89 32.19 5.97
CA ASP A 13 12.65 31.39 4.75
C ASP A 13 12.54 29.89 5.07
N GLU A 14 13.33 29.38 6.02
CA GLU A 14 13.33 27.99 6.44
C GLU A 14 11.99 27.58 7.05
N ILE A 15 11.39 28.47 7.85
CA ILE A 15 10.08 28.23 8.47
C ILE A 15 8.98 28.27 7.40
N LEU A 16 9.06 29.23 6.46
CA LEU A 16 8.12 29.32 5.35
C LEU A 16 8.16 28.07 4.48
N ILE A 17 9.36 27.58 4.16
CA ILE A 17 9.54 26.33 3.40
C ILE A 17 8.91 25.14 4.14
N ILE A 18 9.11 25.02 5.45
CA ILE A 18 8.51 23.94 6.26
C ILE A 18 6.98 24.03 6.24
N ILE A 19 6.42 25.24 6.38
CA ILE A 19 4.97 25.48 6.33
C ILE A 19 4.43 25.11 4.95
N PHE A 20 5.01 25.67 3.89
CA PHE A 20 4.54 25.47 2.53
C PHE A 20 4.64 24.01 2.06
N LYS A 21 5.62 23.23 2.54
CA LYS A 21 5.72 21.79 2.23
C LYS A 21 4.62 20.93 2.87
N LYS A 22 3.90 21.47 3.86
CA LYS A 22 2.74 20.80 4.47
C LYS A 22 1.43 21.14 3.76
N LEU A 23 1.44 22.11 2.85
CA LEU A 23 0.28 22.53 2.08
C LEU A 23 0.26 21.85 0.70
N ASN A 24 -0.86 21.95 -0.02
CA ASN A 24 -0.98 21.45 -1.38
C ASN A 24 0.04 22.17 -2.29
N ASN A 25 0.94 21.41 -2.93
CA ASN A 25 2.02 22.01 -3.72
C ASN A 25 1.50 22.80 -4.92
N LEU A 26 0.41 22.37 -5.56
CA LEU A 26 -0.16 23.05 -6.72
C LEU A 26 -0.67 24.44 -6.33
N GLU A 27 -1.43 24.52 -5.24
CA GLU A 27 -2.00 25.76 -4.73
C GLU A 27 -0.92 26.73 -4.26
N VAL A 28 0.08 26.22 -3.52
CA VAL A 28 1.23 27.03 -3.07
C VAL A 28 1.98 27.59 -4.27
N LEU A 29 2.38 26.74 -5.22
CA LEU A 29 3.15 27.15 -6.40
C LEU A 29 2.39 28.20 -7.20
N TYR A 30 1.10 27.98 -7.44
CA TYR A 30 0.25 28.92 -8.15
C TYR A 30 0.06 30.24 -7.41
N SER A 31 -0.17 30.19 -6.10
CA SER A 31 -0.47 31.35 -5.28
C SER A 31 0.75 32.21 -4.98
N LEU A 32 1.95 31.62 -4.94
CA LEU A 32 3.18 32.32 -4.60
C LEU A 32 3.94 32.86 -5.82
N GLN A 33 3.79 32.23 -6.99
CA GLN A 33 4.52 32.64 -8.19
C GLN A 33 4.08 34.03 -8.66
N GLY A 34 5.06 34.95 -8.71
CA GLY A 34 4.88 36.33 -9.15
C GLY A 34 4.39 37.28 -8.06
N VAL A 35 4.17 36.81 -6.83
CA VAL A 35 3.70 37.66 -5.73
C VAL A 35 4.78 38.64 -5.29
N ASN A 36 5.98 38.14 -4.99
CA ASN A 36 7.16 38.96 -4.73
C ASN A 36 8.44 38.15 -4.92
N GLN A 37 9.58 38.85 -4.99
CA GLN A 37 10.89 38.25 -5.26
C GLN A 37 11.29 37.19 -4.21
N ARG A 38 10.92 37.40 -2.95
CA ARG A 38 11.28 36.49 -1.85
C ARG A 38 10.50 35.17 -1.96
N LEU A 39 9.19 35.23 -2.18
CA LEU A 39 8.36 34.04 -2.37
C LEU A 39 8.72 33.30 -3.67
N ASN A 40 9.08 34.03 -4.72
CA ASN A 40 9.65 33.44 -5.94
C ASN A 40 10.94 32.67 -5.64
N LYS A 41 11.83 33.22 -4.82
CA LYS A 41 13.06 32.51 -4.40
C LYS A 41 12.73 31.23 -3.62
N ILE A 42 11.71 31.27 -2.76
CA ILE A 42 11.27 30.11 -1.96
C ILE A 42 10.72 28.99 -2.86
N ILE A 43 9.86 29.27 -3.83
CA ILE A 43 9.33 28.21 -4.72
C ILE A 43 10.42 27.60 -5.61
N HIS A 44 11.49 28.35 -5.91
CA HIS A 44 12.66 27.88 -6.63
C HIS A 44 13.70 27.20 -5.72
N ASP A 45 13.49 27.18 -4.41
CA ASP A 45 14.40 26.57 -3.48
C ASP A 45 14.47 25.05 -3.70
N ARG A 46 15.67 24.49 -3.64
CA ARG A 46 15.89 23.06 -3.90
C ARG A 46 15.16 22.17 -2.89
N PHE A 47 15.10 22.57 -1.63
CA PHE A 47 14.42 21.78 -0.61
C PHE A 47 12.91 21.79 -0.83
N PHE A 48 12.33 22.92 -1.23
CA PHE A 48 10.91 22.99 -1.59
C PHE A 48 10.61 22.19 -2.88
N ALA A 49 11.26 22.52 -3.99
CA ALA A 49 10.98 21.95 -5.32
C ALA A 49 11.38 20.47 -5.47
N SER A 50 12.24 19.93 -4.60
CA SER A 50 12.69 18.54 -4.71
C SER A 50 11.57 17.49 -4.57
N ARG A 51 10.48 17.82 -3.89
CA ARG A 51 9.39 16.90 -3.60
C ARG A 51 8.05 17.58 -3.88
N LEU A 52 7.42 17.27 -5.00
CA LEU A 52 6.13 17.84 -5.39
C LEU A 52 5.02 16.78 -5.31
N ASN A 53 3.97 17.08 -4.55
CA ASN A 53 2.79 16.26 -4.41
C ASN A 53 1.57 16.93 -5.05
N PHE A 54 1.04 16.31 -6.10
CA PHE A 54 -0.15 16.76 -6.84
C PHE A 54 -1.34 15.80 -6.68
N VAL A 55 -1.30 14.91 -5.68
CA VAL A 55 -2.47 14.12 -5.31
C VAL A 55 -3.48 15.08 -4.67
N GLN A 56 -4.64 15.24 -5.30
CA GLN A 56 -5.73 16.02 -4.72
C GLN A 56 -6.16 15.29 -3.45
N TRP A 57 -6.05 16.00 -2.33
CA TRP A 57 -6.83 15.60 -1.18
C TRP A 57 -8.28 15.84 -1.59
N LEU A 58 -9.04 14.77 -1.79
CA LEU A 58 -10.49 14.76 -2.07
C LEU A 58 -11.30 15.37 -0.90
N SER A 59 -10.80 16.40 -0.23
CA SER A 59 -11.51 17.14 0.79
C SER A 59 -12.56 18.03 0.11
N HIS A 60 -13.64 17.38 -0.35
CA HIS A 60 -15.06 17.75 -0.18
C HIS A 60 -15.51 19.13 -0.65
N HIS A 61 -14.67 19.88 -1.35
CA HIS A 61 -15.05 21.11 -1.98
C HIS A 61 -15.03 20.88 -3.48
N PHE A 62 -16.21 20.98 -4.07
CA PHE A 62 -16.45 21.16 -5.51
C PHE A 62 -15.72 22.43 -5.98
N ILE A 63 -14.40 22.44 -5.89
CA ILE A 63 -13.58 23.41 -6.60
C ILE A 63 -13.85 23.10 -8.07
N ASP A 64 -14.35 24.12 -8.77
CA ASP A 64 -14.66 24.07 -10.19
C ASP A 64 -13.50 23.42 -10.96
N LEU A 65 -13.76 22.30 -11.63
CA LEU A 65 -12.78 21.58 -12.44
C LEU A 65 -12.06 22.53 -13.43
N LEU A 66 -12.76 23.55 -13.93
CA LEU A 66 -12.20 24.57 -14.80
C LEU A 66 -11.16 25.46 -14.10
N TYR A 67 -11.32 25.71 -12.80
CA TYR A 67 -10.34 26.44 -12.01
C TYR A 67 -9.04 25.63 -11.85
N CYS A 68 -9.16 24.34 -11.55
CA CYS A 68 -8.04 23.41 -11.48
C CYS A 68 -7.28 23.31 -12.81
N GLU A 69 -7.99 23.29 -13.95
CA GLU A 69 -7.35 23.23 -15.26
C GLU A 69 -6.48 24.45 -15.60
N LYS A 70 -6.96 25.66 -15.25
CA LYS A 70 -6.22 26.91 -15.46
C LYS A 70 -4.95 26.94 -14.61
N ILE A 71 -5.07 26.53 -13.34
CA ILE A 71 -3.92 26.41 -12.44
C ILE A 71 -2.90 25.44 -13.00
N LEU A 72 -3.34 24.24 -13.40
CA LEU A 72 -2.46 23.22 -13.95
C LEU A 72 -1.81 23.66 -15.27
N ASN A 73 -2.54 24.34 -16.16
CA ASN A 73 -1.99 24.89 -17.39
C ASN A 73 -0.88 25.88 -17.11
N ARG A 74 -1.12 26.83 -16.21
CA ARG A 74 -0.10 27.81 -15.81
C ARG A 74 1.10 27.11 -15.17
N PHE A 75 0.86 26.14 -14.31
CA PHE A 75 1.90 25.36 -13.65
C PHE A 75 2.80 24.64 -14.67
N CYS A 76 2.21 23.84 -15.56
CA CYS A 76 2.94 23.10 -16.60
C CYS A 76 3.71 24.01 -17.55
N LEU A 77 3.15 25.16 -17.93
CA LEU A 77 3.74 26.04 -18.94
C LEU A 77 4.75 27.06 -18.38
N GLN A 78 4.59 27.49 -17.13
CA GLN A 78 5.39 28.58 -16.55
C GLN A 78 6.26 28.14 -15.39
N ILE A 79 5.72 27.38 -14.43
CA ILE A 79 6.43 27.07 -13.18
C ILE A 79 7.35 25.87 -13.38
N LEU A 80 6.79 24.79 -13.94
CA LEU A 80 7.47 23.52 -14.02
C LEU A 80 8.79 23.60 -14.83
N PRO A 81 8.86 24.32 -15.98
CA PRO A 81 10.13 24.51 -16.71
C PRO A 81 11.19 25.29 -15.92
N GLU A 82 10.84 26.03 -14.87
CA GLU A 82 11.80 26.79 -14.05
C GLU A 82 12.39 25.97 -12.89
N ILE A 83 11.76 24.84 -12.53
CA ILE A 83 12.13 24.03 -11.37
C ILE A 83 12.36 22.54 -11.68
N HIS A 84 12.15 22.10 -12.92
CA HIS A 84 12.18 20.70 -13.33
C HIS A 84 13.48 19.95 -12.96
N ASP A 85 14.61 20.64 -13.06
CA ASP A 85 15.94 20.13 -12.72
C ASP A 85 16.09 19.86 -11.21
N LYS A 86 15.27 20.47 -10.36
CA LYS A 86 15.34 20.28 -8.91
C LYS A 86 14.46 19.14 -8.43
N ILE A 87 13.46 18.74 -9.22
CA ILE A 87 12.46 17.72 -8.85
C ILE A 87 13.12 16.34 -8.79
N LYS A 88 12.98 15.71 -7.63
CA LYS A 88 13.53 14.40 -7.30
C LYS A 88 12.44 13.35 -7.07
N TRP A 89 11.33 13.80 -6.50
CA TRP A 89 10.14 13.03 -6.20
C TRP A 89 8.92 13.77 -6.72
N LEU A 90 8.05 13.05 -7.42
CA LEU A 90 6.83 13.56 -7.99
C LEU A 90 5.69 12.60 -7.67
N ALA A 91 4.59 13.10 -7.12
CA ALA A 91 3.36 12.34 -6.92
C ALA A 91 2.23 12.97 -7.75
N LEU A 92 1.52 12.16 -8.53
CA LEU A 92 0.51 12.58 -9.50
C LEU A 92 -0.75 11.73 -9.38
N GLU A 93 -1.89 12.34 -9.63
CA GLU A 93 -3.11 11.63 -10.00
C GLU A 93 -3.19 11.35 -11.50
N SER A 94 -4.04 10.39 -11.88
CA SER A 94 -4.27 10.01 -13.28
C SER A 94 -4.60 11.21 -14.17
N SER A 95 -5.47 12.09 -13.68
CA SER A 95 -5.96 13.29 -14.38
C SER A 95 -4.85 14.28 -14.75
N TYR A 96 -3.73 14.28 -14.01
CA TYR A 96 -2.60 15.18 -14.22
C TYR A 96 -1.41 14.50 -14.89
N MET A 97 -1.35 13.17 -14.83
CA MET A 97 -0.21 12.36 -15.23
C MET A 97 0.32 12.76 -16.61
N LYS A 98 -0.53 12.73 -17.63
CA LYS A 98 -0.12 13.03 -19.01
C LYS A 98 0.39 14.46 -19.17
N ARG A 99 -0.30 15.45 -18.59
CA ARG A 99 0.06 16.87 -18.77
C ARG A 99 1.35 17.23 -18.03
N VAL A 100 1.53 16.70 -16.83
CA VAL A 100 2.70 16.99 -16.01
C VAL A 100 3.93 16.29 -16.58
N LEU A 101 3.84 14.98 -16.85
CA LEU A 101 4.97 14.21 -17.37
C LEU A 101 5.42 14.62 -18.79
N HIS A 102 4.56 15.28 -19.57
CA HIS A 102 4.92 15.83 -20.90
C HIS A 102 5.38 17.28 -20.90
N ALA A 103 5.20 18.01 -19.80
CA ALA A 103 5.46 19.44 -19.80
C ALA A 103 6.96 19.78 -19.90
N THR A 104 7.83 18.89 -19.43
CA THR A 104 9.29 19.09 -19.43
C THR A 104 10.03 17.78 -19.17
N ASP A 105 11.35 17.79 -19.35
CA ASP A 105 12.22 16.68 -18.96
C ASP A 105 12.54 16.74 -17.46
N TYR A 106 12.68 15.59 -16.81
CA TYR A 106 12.92 15.53 -15.36
C TYR A 106 14.26 14.85 -15.04
N PRO A 107 15.41 15.50 -15.29
CA PRO A 107 16.71 14.83 -15.27
C PRO A 107 17.12 14.25 -13.91
N ASN A 108 16.52 14.72 -12.81
CA ASN A 108 16.83 14.28 -11.44
C ASN A 108 15.70 13.48 -10.77
N LEU A 109 14.63 13.18 -11.50
CA LEU A 109 13.49 12.44 -11.00
C LEU A 109 13.84 10.95 -10.90
N HIS A 110 13.81 10.43 -9.68
CA HIS A 110 14.12 9.02 -9.41
C HIS A 110 13.03 8.31 -8.62
N ILE A 111 12.03 9.06 -8.11
CA ILE A 111 10.86 8.51 -7.43
C ILE A 111 9.60 9.11 -8.05
N LEU A 112 8.70 8.24 -8.49
CA LEU A 112 7.41 8.62 -9.04
C LEU A 112 6.30 7.90 -8.27
N GLY A 113 5.29 8.66 -7.85
CA GLY A 113 4.04 8.11 -7.33
C GLY A 113 2.88 8.45 -8.24
N LEU A 114 2.12 7.43 -8.62
CA LEU A 114 0.96 7.50 -9.48
C LEU A 114 -0.24 7.01 -8.68
N TYR A 115 -1.19 7.88 -8.42
CA TYR A 115 -2.32 7.63 -7.53
C TYR A 115 -3.63 7.72 -8.30
N ASN A 116 -4.62 6.96 -7.84
CA ASN A 116 -5.96 6.91 -8.43
C ASN A 116 -5.95 6.70 -9.94
N ILE A 117 -5.10 5.77 -10.40
CA ILE A 117 -4.92 5.48 -11.81
C ILE A 117 -6.12 4.68 -12.31
N ASP A 118 -6.91 5.28 -13.18
CA ASP A 118 -7.96 4.59 -13.94
C ASP A 118 -7.37 3.61 -14.97
N GLU A 119 -8.19 2.67 -15.43
CA GLU A 119 -7.77 1.63 -16.38
C GLU A 119 -7.16 2.20 -17.67
N GLU A 120 -7.72 3.29 -18.22
CA GLU A 120 -7.21 3.89 -19.45
C GLU A 120 -5.80 4.48 -19.24
N SER A 121 -5.60 5.17 -18.13
CA SER A 121 -4.32 5.74 -17.71
C SER A 121 -3.29 4.66 -17.40
N ALA A 122 -3.70 3.57 -16.73
CA ALA A 122 -2.85 2.40 -16.50
C ALA A 122 -2.42 1.77 -17.83
N ARG A 123 -3.36 1.54 -18.75
CA ARG A 123 -3.05 1.02 -20.08
C ARG A 123 -2.07 1.93 -20.80
N CYS A 124 -2.33 3.24 -20.82
CA CYS A 124 -1.44 4.24 -21.42
C CYS A 124 -0.03 4.24 -20.83
N LEU A 125 0.11 3.95 -19.53
CA LEU A 125 1.38 3.83 -18.82
C LEU A 125 2.16 2.58 -19.25
N PHE A 126 1.48 1.45 -19.42
CA PHE A 126 2.12 0.17 -19.65
C PHE A 126 2.22 -0.24 -21.13
N THR A 127 1.52 0.43 -22.05
CA THR A 127 1.61 0.15 -23.50
C THR A 127 2.61 1.01 -24.25
N ASP A 128 3.32 1.93 -23.57
CA ASP A 128 4.35 2.84 -24.16
C ASP A 128 3.77 3.81 -25.22
N GLU A 129 2.44 3.91 -25.35
CA GLU A 129 1.79 4.73 -26.39
C GLU A 129 1.79 6.24 -26.07
N THR A 130 1.98 6.61 -24.80
CA THR A 130 1.81 8.01 -24.41
C THR A 130 2.88 8.56 -23.49
N LEU A 131 3.57 7.77 -22.67
CA LEU A 131 4.63 8.29 -21.82
C LEU A 131 5.95 8.14 -22.55
N SER A 132 6.42 9.24 -23.14
CA SER A 132 7.69 9.35 -23.85
C SER A 132 8.77 8.51 -23.16
N SER A 133 9.09 7.42 -23.82
CA SER A 133 9.84 6.23 -23.42
C SER A 133 11.21 6.42 -22.73
N GLY A 134 11.63 7.65 -22.40
CA GLY A 134 12.91 7.96 -21.75
C GLY A 134 12.87 7.99 -20.21
N ILE A 135 11.88 8.67 -19.61
CA ILE A 135 11.89 8.96 -18.16
C ILE A 135 11.78 7.67 -17.35
N PHE A 136 10.81 6.80 -17.68
CA PHE A 136 10.57 5.55 -16.95
C PHE A 136 11.64 4.48 -17.16
N LYS A 137 12.21 4.40 -18.36
CA LYS A 137 13.10 3.29 -18.71
C LYS A 137 14.45 3.36 -17.96
N ASN A 138 14.94 4.58 -17.69
CA ASN A 138 16.34 4.78 -17.28
C ASN A 138 16.57 5.67 -16.05
N GLN A 139 15.53 6.25 -15.42
CA GLN A 139 15.75 7.19 -14.29
C GLN A 139 14.99 6.80 -13.02
N ILE A 140 13.78 6.24 -13.16
CA ILE A 140 12.93 5.91 -12.02
C ILE A 140 13.46 4.66 -11.29
N THR A 141 13.92 4.86 -10.07
CA THR A 141 14.40 3.78 -9.17
C THR A 141 13.32 3.28 -8.24
N THR A 142 12.30 4.10 -7.95
CA THR A 142 11.18 3.75 -7.06
C THR A 142 9.87 4.22 -7.66
N LEU A 143 8.91 3.32 -7.76
CA LEU A 143 7.58 3.59 -8.32
C LEU A 143 6.50 3.21 -7.30
N PHE A 144 5.59 4.15 -7.03
CA PHE A 144 4.35 3.90 -6.29
C PHE A 144 3.19 3.95 -7.27
N ILE A 145 2.30 2.96 -7.23
CA ILE A 145 1.11 2.91 -8.06
C ILE A 145 -0.08 2.55 -7.19
N THR A 146 -1.10 3.38 -7.20
CA THR A 146 -2.43 3.05 -6.70
C THR A 146 -3.38 3.05 -7.87
N ILE A 147 -3.94 1.89 -8.19
CA ILE A 147 -4.99 1.74 -9.20
C ILE A 147 -6.31 1.78 -8.44
N ASP A 148 -7.12 2.80 -8.75
CA ASP A 148 -8.41 3.00 -8.09
C ASP A 148 -9.50 2.35 -8.95
N SER A 149 -10.16 1.37 -8.35
CA SER A 149 -11.33 0.68 -8.92
C SER A 149 -12.66 1.28 -8.42
N ASP A 150 -12.63 2.24 -7.49
CA ASP A 150 -13.79 2.66 -6.71
C ASP A 150 -14.58 3.78 -7.39
N LYS A 151 -15.15 3.46 -8.55
CA LYS A 151 -16.46 4.00 -8.93
C LYS A 151 -17.51 2.92 -8.72
N GLU A 152 -18.15 2.97 -7.55
CA GLU A 152 -19.42 2.31 -7.20
C GLU A 152 -19.40 0.83 -6.73
N TYR A 153 -18.77 0.55 -5.58
CA TYR A 153 -19.12 -0.64 -4.78
C TYR A 153 -19.65 -0.26 -3.39
N TYR A 154 -20.76 0.49 -3.39
CA TYR A 154 -21.68 0.44 -2.25
C TYR A 154 -22.71 -0.66 -2.51
N GLU A 155 -22.90 -1.52 -1.50
CA GLU A 155 -23.94 -2.56 -1.38
C GLU A 155 -23.58 -3.98 -1.88
N PHE A 156 -22.76 -4.70 -1.10
CA PHE A 156 -22.59 -6.14 -1.22
C PHE A 156 -23.75 -6.91 -0.56
N SER A 157 -24.56 -7.59 -1.38
CA SER A 157 -25.17 -8.88 -0.99
C SER A 157 -24.27 -10.02 -1.48
N TYR A 158 -24.00 -10.96 -0.59
CA TYR A 158 -22.78 -11.79 -0.57
C TYR A 158 -22.71 -12.92 -1.63
N GLU A 159 -23.64 -13.03 -2.58
CA GLU A 159 -23.72 -14.22 -3.45
C GLU A 159 -23.87 -13.97 -4.96
N SER A 160 -23.92 -12.72 -5.47
CA SER A 160 -24.14 -12.52 -6.92
C SER A 160 -23.42 -11.35 -7.62
N SER A 161 -22.59 -10.56 -6.93
CA SER A 161 -22.03 -9.29 -7.47
C SER A 161 -20.60 -9.35 -8.06
N TYR A 162 -19.93 -10.51 -8.10
CA TYR A 162 -18.55 -10.62 -8.61
C TYR A 162 -18.39 -10.48 -10.13
N LYS A 163 -19.47 -10.28 -10.90
CA LYS A 163 -19.41 -10.12 -12.36
C LYS A 163 -18.91 -8.75 -12.84
N ASN A 164 -18.78 -7.76 -11.96
CA ASN A 164 -18.46 -6.39 -12.34
C ASN A 164 -17.04 -5.94 -11.95
N LEU A 165 -16.19 -6.84 -11.43
CA LEU A 165 -14.79 -6.52 -11.19
C LEU A 165 -14.19 -6.11 -12.54
N VAL A 166 -13.82 -4.83 -12.65
CA VAL A 166 -13.07 -4.29 -13.78
C VAL A 166 -11.68 -4.91 -13.68
N ARG A 167 -11.54 -6.15 -14.18
CA ARG A 167 -10.23 -6.72 -14.49
C ARG A 167 -9.58 -5.74 -15.44
N LEU A 168 -8.33 -5.35 -15.18
CA LEU A 168 -7.54 -4.72 -16.23
C LEU A 168 -7.41 -5.78 -17.32
N ASN A 169 -8.32 -5.76 -18.29
CA ASN A 169 -8.41 -6.78 -19.30
C ASN A 169 -7.35 -6.44 -20.35
N PHE A 170 -6.09 -6.59 -19.95
CA PHE A 170 -4.96 -6.55 -20.84
C PHE A 170 -5.13 -7.73 -21.79
N ASN A 171 -5.85 -7.52 -22.90
CA ASN A 171 -5.91 -8.50 -23.98
C ASN A 171 -4.48 -9.01 -24.23
N GLU A 172 -4.30 -10.33 -24.27
CA GLU A 172 -3.01 -11.03 -24.33
C GLU A 172 -2.06 -10.50 -25.41
N THR A 173 -2.59 -9.82 -26.43
CA THR A 173 -1.86 -9.22 -27.55
C THR A 173 -1.23 -7.84 -27.27
N LEU A 174 -1.55 -7.15 -26.17
CA LEU A 174 -1.08 -5.78 -25.87
C LEU A 174 0.07 -5.70 -24.84
N LEU A 175 0.56 -6.83 -24.32
CA LEU A 175 1.43 -6.89 -23.13
C LEU A 175 2.95 -6.71 -23.36
N VAL A 176 3.40 -6.12 -24.49
CA VAL A 176 4.80 -6.32 -24.92
C VAL A 176 5.83 -5.25 -24.51
N THR A 177 5.48 -4.07 -23.97
CA THR A 177 6.46 -2.94 -24.05
C THR A 177 6.98 -2.31 -22.74
N PHE A 178 6.35 -2.45 -21.57
CA PHE A 178 6.87 -1.79 -20.37
C PHE A 178 8.00 -2.60 -19.71
N ARG A 179 9.25 -2.16 -19.87
CA ARG A 179 10.42 -2.68 -19.16
C ARG A 179 11.16 -1.54 -18.49
N SER A 180 11.63 -1.75 -17.26
CA SER A 180 12.55 -0.81 -16.61
C SER A 180 13.82 -1.52 -16.20
N SER A 181 14.95 -0.94 -16.61
CA SER A 181 16.28 -1.42 -16.23
C SER A 181 16.80 -0.76 -14.95
N THR A 182 16.07 0.21 -14.40
CA THR A 182 16.51 1.03 -13.26
C THR A 182 15.58 0.94 -12.06
N LEU A 183 14.37 0.38 -12.23
CA LEU A 183 13.42 0.20 -11.15
C LEU A 183 13.94 -0.83 -10.14
N LEU A 184 14.25 -0.35 -8.93
CA LEU A 184 14.73 -1.17 -7.82
C LEU A 184 13.61 -1.48 -6.82
N LYS A 185 12.63 -0.58 -6.70
CA LYS A 185 11.53 -0.67 -5.72
C LYS A 185 10.19 -0.39 -6.36
N LEU A 186 9.22 -1.26 -6.11
CA LEU A 186 7.87 -1.13 -6.62
C LEU A 186 6.87 -1.29 -5.47
N TYR A 187 5.97 -0.32 -5.35
CA TYR A 187 4.88 -0.30 -4.39
C TYR A 187 3.59 -0.24 -5.18
N ILE A 188 2.74 -1.24 -5.02
CA ILE A 188 1.48 -1.36 -5.77
C ILE A 188 0.35 -1.51 -4.76
N ARG A 189 -0.69 -0.69 -4.93
CA ARG A 189 -1.99 -0.88 -4.31
C ARG A 189 -3.02 -1.14 -5.40
N VAL A 190 -3.61 -2.33 -5.38
CA VAL A 190 -4.58 -2.80 -6.40
C VAL A 190 -5.72 -3.54 -5.73
N GLN A 191 -6.85 -3.66 -6.42
CA GLN A 191 -8.00 -4.37 -5.88
C GLN A 191 -7.82 -5.88 -5.92
N CYS A 192 -7.31 -6.43 -7.03
CA CYS A 192 -7.12 -7.87 -7.21
C CYS A 192 -5.65 -8.25 -7.45
N PHE A 193 -5.31 -9.48 -7.07
CA PHE A 193 -3.94 -9.97 -7.13
C PHE A 193 -3.46 -10.22 -8.56
N GLU A 194 -4.38 -10.65 -9.43
CA GLU A 194 -4.12 -10.97 -10.82
C GLU A 194 -3.59 -9.76 -11.59
N ASP A 195 -4.20 -8.58 -11.37
CA ASP A 195 -3.71 -7.32 -11.94
C ASP A 195 -2.23 -7.08 -11.60
N CYS A 196 -1.82 -7.41 -10.36
CA CYS A 196 -0.42 -7.29 -9.96
C CYS A 196 0.47 -8.29 -10.70
N LEU A 197 0.04 -9.54 -10.85
CA LEU A 197 0.82 -10.55 -11.57
C LEU A 197 1.03 -10.16 -13.04
N TYR A 198 0.02 -9.58 -13.70
CA TYR A 198 0.16 -9.06 -15.07
C TYR A 198 1.18 -7.93 -15.17
N LEU A 199 1.33 -7.10 -14.14
CA LEU A 199 2.35 -6.05 -14.10
C LEU A 199 3.77 -6.60 -13.95
N LEU A 200 3.94 -7.71 -13.24
CA LEU A 200 5.24 -8.25 -12.84
C LEU A 200 5.86 -9.23 -13.85
N ASP A 201 5.15 -9.58 -14.92
CA ASP A 201 5.55 -10.63 -15.87
C ASP A 201 6.81 -10.31 -16.70
N GLY A 202 7.99 -10.62 -16.14
CA GLY A 202 9.30 -10.61 -16.81
C GLY A 202 9.86 -9.22 -17.14
N ARG A 203 9.39 -8.16 -16.46
CA ARG A 203 9.62 -6.76 -16.88
C ARG A 203 10.62 -5.98 -16.03
N PHE A 204 10.95 -6.48 -14.85
CA PHE A 204 11.73 -5.74 -13.84
C PHE A 204 12.89 -6.56 -13.30
N ASP A 205 13.87 -6.84 -14.17
CA ASP A 205 15.01 -7.68 -13.83
C ASP A 205 15.85 -7.12 -12.68
N GLN A 206 15.86 -5.79 -12.47
CA GLN A 206 16.58 -5.14 -11.37
C GLN A 206 15.74 -4.91 -10.11
N LEU A 207 14.50 -5.43 -10.06
CA LEU A 207 13.62 -5.24 -8.91
C LEU A 207 14.16 -5.98 -7.69
N HIS A 208 14.52 -5.23 -6.65
CA HIS A 208 15.01 -5.77 -5.39
C HIS A 208 13.92 -5.80 -4.32
N THR A 209 12.94 -4.90 -4.43
CA THR A 209 11.91 -4.74 -3.41
C THR A 209 10.53 -4.56 -4.03
N LEU A 210 9.58 -5.36 -3.58
CA LEU A 210 8.20 -5.33 -4.04
C LEU A 210 7.25 -5.29 -2.84
N TYR A 211 6.38 -4.30 -2.81
CA TYR A 211 5.29 -4.16 -1.85
C TYR A 211 3.97 -4.21 -2.62
N ILE A 212 3.07 -5.08 -2.20
CA ILE A 212 1.73 -5.22 -2.74
C ILE A 212 0.74 -5.03 -1.59
N ASP A 213 -0.19 -4.10 -1.75
CA ASP A 213 -1.35 -3.90 -0.89
C ASP A 213 -2.61 -4.21 -1.71
N LEU A 214 -3.38 -5.19 -1.24
CA LEU A 214 -4.54 -5.74 -1.93
C LEU A 214 -5.81 -5.50 -1.13
N SER A 215 -6.88 -5.19 -1.84
CA SER A 215 -8.22 -5.35 -1.29
C SER A 215 -8.57 -6.84 -1.20
N HIS A 216 -8.49 -7.59 -2.31
CA HIS A 216 -8.95 -8.99 -2.39
C HIS A 216 -7.95 -9.90 -3.14
N ILE A 217 -7.95 -11.19 -2.79
CA ILE A 217 -7.24 -12.25 -3.53
C ILE A 217 -8.27 -13.24 -4.07
N HIS A 218 -8.37 -13.37 -5.39
CA HIS A 218 -9.16 -14.42 -6.02
C HIS A 218 -8.29 -15.61 -6.43
N ARG A 219 -8.94 -16.76 -6.65
CA ARG A 219 -8.36 -17.89 -7.36
C ARG A 219 -8.22 -17.51 -8.83
N PRO A 220 -6.98 -17.40 -9.36
CA PRO A 220 -6.82 -17.08 -10.76
C PRO A 220 -7.27 -18.30 -11.57
N GLU A 221 -8.16 -18.09 -12.54
CA GLU A 221 -8.65 -19.17 -13.41
C GLU A 221 -7.51 -19.77 -14.24
N GLU A 222 -6.50 -18.96 -14.56
CA GLU A 222 -5.27 -19.37 -15.24
C GLU A 222 -4.08 -18.53 -14.72
N ILE A 223 -3.29 -19.05 -13.79
CA ILE A 223 -1.99 -18.43 -13.46
C ILE A 223 -1.06 -18.71 -14.63
N ILE A 224 -0.91 -17.73 -15.53
CA ILE A 224 0.16 -17.76 -16.53
C ILE A 224 1.49 -17.74 -15.78
N ASN A 225 2.12 -18.92 -15.81
CA ASN A 225 3.37 -19.25 -15.18
C ASN A 225 4.54 -18.58 -15.90
N GLN A 226 5.04 -17.42 -15.43
CA GLN A 226 6.37 -16.94 -15.83
C GLN A 226 7.03 -15.80 -15.03
N ASN A 227 6.43 -15.32 -13.93
CA ASN A 227 7.01 -14.21 -13.15
C ASN A 227 8.23 -14.64 -12.32
N ASN A 228 9.36 -14.86 -12.97
CA ASN A 228 10.64 -14.99 -12.31
C ASN A 228 11.15 -13.58 -11.98
N LEU A 229 11.25 -13.26 -10.70
CA LEU A 229 11.89 -12.05 -10.18
C LEU A 229 13.22 -12.43 -9.51
N PRO A 230 14.27 -12.78 -10.29
CA PRO A 230 15.46 -13.45 -9.77
C PRO A 230 16.26 -12.61 -8.77
N ASN A 231 16.18 -11.28 -8.86
CA ASN A 231 16.91 -10.35 -8.01
C ASN A 231 16.06 -9.82 -6.84
N LEU A 232 14.82 -10.30 -6.69
CA LEU A 232 13.94 -9.86 -5.62
C LEU A 232 14.47 -10.37 -4.28
N LYS A 233 14.78 -9.43 -3.38
CA LYS A 233 15.29 -9.71 -2.03
C LYS A 233 14.24 -9.46 -0.95
N CYS A 234 13.37 -8.49 -1.18
CA CYS A 234 12.37 -8.06 -0.22
C CYS A 234 10.98 -8.12 -0.83
N PHE A 235 10.08 -8.88 -0.21
CA PHE A 235 8.68 -8.97 -0.63
C PHE A 235 7.76 -8.66 0.54
N SER A 236 6.73 -7.85 0.28
CA SER A 236 5.68 -7.54 1.24
C SER A 236 4.32 -7.70 0.58
N LEU A 237 3.43 -8.42 1.22
CA LEU A 237 2.06 -8.60 0.78
C LEU A 237 1.11 -8.26 1.92
N SER A 238 0.20 -7.32 1.68
CA SER A 238 -0.93 -6.99 2.53
C SER A 238 -2.23 -7.31 1.81
N CYS A 239 -3.14 -8.02 2.46
CA CYS A 239 -4.49 -8.28 1.96
C CYS A 239 -5.49 -7.99 3.06
N ASN A 240 -6.30 -6.95 2.87
CA ASN A 240 -7.20 -6.43 3.90
C ASN A 240 -8.55 -7.15 3.93
N LEU A 241 -8.89 -7.94 2.91
CA LEU A 241 -10.06 -8.83 2.92
C LEU A 241 -9.67 -10.29 3.12
N GLU A 242 -10.62 -11.05 3.63
CA GLU A 242 -10.50 -12.50 3.81
C GLU A 242 -10.23 -13.20 2.46
N THR A 243 -9.20 -14.06 2.43
CA THR A 243 -8.93 -14.94 1.29
C THR A 243 -9.17 -16.41 1.64
N TYR A 244 -9.78 -17.14 0.71
CA TYR A 244 -9.94 -18.60 0.79
C TYR A 244 -8.80 -19.35 0.11
N ASP A 245 -8.00 -18.64 -0.71
CA ASP A 245 -7.08 -19.23 -1.67
C ASP A 245 -5.62 -19.11 -1.23
N TYR A 246 -5.33 -18.88 0.06
CA TYR A 246 -3.96 -18.70 0.54
C TYR A 246 -3.03 -19.85 0.14
N ASN A 247 -3.47 -21.10 0.32
CA ASN A 247 -2.70 -22.30 -0.02
C ASN A 247 -2.53 -22.50 -1.53
N GLU A 248 -3.49 -22.03 -2.32
CA GLU A 248 -3.58 -22.32 -3.76
C GLU A 248 -2.96 -21.21 -4.61
N THR A 249 -2.97 -19.98 -4.12
CA THR A 249 -2.53 -18.78 -4.84
C THR A 249 -1.27 -18.16 -4.21
N ILE A 250 -1.31 -17.83 -2.92
CA ILE A 250 -0.23 -17.08 -2.27
C ILE A 250 0.98 -17.97 -1.98
N LEU A 251 0.76 -19.13 -1.37
CA LEU A 251 1.86 -20.01 -0.98
C LEU A 251 2.70 -20.50 -2.18
N PRO A 252 2.11 -20.94 -3.30
CA PRO A 252 2.89 -21.34 -4.47
C PRO A 252 3.68 -20.19 -5.10
N LEU A 253 3.16 -18.95 -5.06
CA LEU A 253 3.92 -17.78 -5.50
C LEU A 253 5.14 -17.56 -4.59
N LEU A 254 4.93 -17.60 -3.28
CA LEU A 254 6.01 -17.45 -2.30
C LEU A 254 7.11 -18.50 -2.52
N HIS A 255 6.76 -19.75 -2.80
CA HIS A 255 7.74 -20.81 -3.11
C HIS A 255 8.60 -20.53 -4.35
N ARG A 256 8.09 -19.76 -5.31
CA ARG A 256 8.88 -19.33 -6.49
C ARG A 256 9.89 -18.23 -6.14
N MET A 257 9.69 -17.53 -5.03
CA MET A 257 10.57 -16.47 -4.51
C MET A 257 11.51 -17.00 -3.41
N SER A 258 12.12 -18.17 -3.63
CA SER A 258 12.94 -18.85 -2.61
C SER A 258 14.23 -18.12 -2.22
N ASN A 259 14.65 -17.12 -3.01
CA ASN A 259 15.84 -16.30 -2.77
C ASN A 259 15.59 -15.07 -1.90
N LEU A 260 14.37 -14.87 -1.40
CA LEU A 260 14.04 -13.72 -0.55
C LEU A 260 14.89 -13.69 0.72
N GLU A 261 15.41 -12.50 1.02
CA GLU A 261 16.09 -12.18 2.28
C GLU A 261 15.08 -11.66 3.31
N GLN A 262 14.04 -10.93 2.87
CA GLN A 262 13.00 -10.36 3.71
C GLN A 262 11.60 -10.65 3.17
N LEU A 263 10.71 -11.11 4.05
CA LEU A 263 9.30 -11.40 3.74
C LEU A 263 8.40 -10.79 4.81
N HIS A 264 7.47 -9.95 4.39
CA HIS A 264 6.43 -9.37 5.25
C HIS A 264 5.04 -9.78 4.76
N LEU A 265 4.22 -10.39 5.63
CA LEU A 265 2.87 -10.83 5.26
C LEU A 265 1.81 -10.26 6.21
N TYR A 266 0.76 -9.64 5.67
CA TYR A 266 -0.48 -9.32 6.37
C TYR A 266 -1.64 -9.97 5.63
N ILE A 267 -2.23 -11.01 6.22
CA ILE A 267 -3.21 -11.84 5.50
C ILE A 267 -4.34 -12.23 6.45
N LEU A 268 -5.57 -11.89 6.05
CA LEU A 268 -6.80 -12.45 6.60
C LEU A 268 -7.16 -13.69 5.78
N VAL A 269 -7.26 -14.86 6.41
CA VAL A 269 -7.38 -16.13 5.69
C VAL A 269 -8.50 -16.99 6.26
N HIS A 270 -9.36 -17.53 5.40
CA HIS A 270 -10.28 -18.59 5.78
C HIS A 270 -9.58 -19.95 5.65
N VAL A 271 -9.61 -20.75 6.71
CA VAL A 271 -9.00 -22.09 6.75
C VAL A 271 -10.05 -23.16 7.03
N ASP A 272 -10.06 -24.21 6.21
CA ASP A 272 -11.04 -25.29 6.35
C ASP A 272 -10.64 -26.30 7.43
N LYS A 273 -9.32 -26.56 7.56
CA LYS A 273 -8.79 -27.72 8.28
C LYS A 273 -8.07 -27.37 9.56
N THR A 274 -7.12 -26.47 9.52
CA THR A 274 -6.25 -26.15 10.67
C THR A 274 -5.82 -24.71 10.56
N PHE A 275 -5.64 -24.05 11.70
CA PHE A 275 -5.04 -22.72 11.73
C PHE A 275 -3.65 -22.71 11.11
N ILE A 276 -3.27 -21.55 10.59
CA ILE A 276 -1.88 -21.24 10.32
C ILE A 276 -1.20 -21.10 11.69
N ASP A 277 -0.34 -22.06 12.03
CA ASP A 277 0.45 -22.07 13.26
C ASP A 277 1.96 -22.03 12.94
N GLY A 278 2.81 -22.08 13.97
CA GLY A 278 4.26 -22.04 13.81
C GLY A 278 4.82 -23.24 13.05
N ASN A 279 4.22 -24.43 13.19
CA ASN A 279 4.64 -25.62 12.45
C ASN A 279 4.31 -25.48 10.96
N TYR A 280 3.12 -24.97 10.65
CA TYR A 280 2.69 -24.66 9.31
C TYR A 280 3.64 -23.64 8.65
N LEU A 281 3.91 -22.51 9.31
CA LEU A 281 4.80 -21.48 8.77
C LEU A 281 6.24 -21.98 8.61
N LYS A 282 6.73 -22.79 9.55
CA LYS A 282 8.06 -23.40 9.45
C LYS A 282 8.16 -24.33 8.24
N ARG A 283 7.20 -25.22 8.06
CA ARG A 283 7.18 -26.18 6.94
C ARG A 283 7.03 -25.50 5.60
N ASN A 284 6.13 -24.53 5.50
CA ASN A 284 5.69 -23.97 4.23
C ASN A 284 6.43 -22.70 3.83
N ILE A 285 7.01 -21.94 4.76
CA ILE A 285 7.73 -20.70 4.44
C ILE A 285 9.22 -20.86 4.78
N ILE A 286 9.54 -21.04 6.07
CA ILE A 286 10.93 -21.00 6.55
C ILE A 286 11.80 -22.05 5.86
N ASN A 287 11.33 -23.31 5.80
CA ASN A 287 12.10 -24.40 5.19
C ASN A 287 12.27 -24.25 3.67
N CYS A 288 11.39 -23.49 3.01
CA CYS A 288 11.41 -23.29 1.56
C CYS A 288 12.22 -22.04 1.15
N MET A 289 12.61 -21.19 2.10
CA MET A 289 13.30 -19.93 1.86
C MET A 289 14.59 -19.83 2.69
N PRO A 290 15.65 -20.55 2.31
CA PRO A 290 16.87 -20.66 3.13
C PRO A 290 17.64 -19.34 3.29
N GLN A 291 17.41 -18.35 2.42
CA GLN A 291 18.03 -17.02 2.50
C GLN A 291 17.25 -16.04 3.40
N LEU A 292 16.08 -16.44 3.88
CA LEU A 292 15.18 -15.58 4.63
C LEU A 292 15.76 -15.29 6.02
N ASN A 293 16.26 -14.08 6.20
CA ASN A 293 16.81 -13.62 7.48
C ASN A 293 15.82 -12.76 8.27
N GLN A 294 14.80 -12.22 7.60
CA GLN A 294 13.75 -11.44 8.23
C GLN A 294 12.38 -11.91 7.75
N PHE A 295 11.63 -12.55 8.64
CA PHE A 295 10.24 -12.90 8.41
C PHE A 295 9.35 -12.18 9.42
N LYS A 296 8.52 -11.25 8.93
CA LYS A 296 7.48 -10.60 9.72
C LYS A 296 6.13 -10.99 9.18
N PHE A 297 5.19 -11.26 10.07
CA PHE A 297 3.85 -11.62 9.64
C PHE A 297 2.79 -11.13 10.62
N HIS A 298 1.57 -11.01 10.14
CA HIS A 298 0.35 -10.91 10.90
C HIS A 298 -0.72 -11.68 10.11
N PHE A 299 -1.07 -12.87 10.60
CA PHE A 299 -2.16 -13.66 10.06
C PHE A 299 -3.35 -13.58 11.00
N ASN A 300 -4.52 -13.41 10.42
CA ASN A 300 -5.79 -13.62 11.08
C ASN A 300 -6.52 -14.76 10.37
N SER A 301 -6.61 -15.92 11.01
CA SER A 301 -7.19 -17.13 10.44
C SER A 301 -8.61 -17.35 10.95
N PHE A 302 -9.56 -17.49 10.05
CA PHE A 302 -10.97 -17.77 10.33
C PHE A 302 -11.30 -19.23 10.02
N MET A 303 -11.99 -19.91 10.92
CA MET A 303 -12.40 -21.30 10.73
C MET A 303 -13.84 -21.52 11.18
N CYS A 304 -14.61 -22.26 10.38
CA CYS A 304 -15.93 -22.73 10.79
C CYS A 304 -15.80 -23.88 11.82
N THR A 305 -16.50 -23.78 12.95
CA THR A 305 -16.42 -24.76 14.04
C THR A 305 -17.47 -25.86 13.95
N ARG A 306 -18.40 -25.78 12.99
CA ARG A 306 -19.47 -26.76 12.83
C ARG A 306 -18.88 -28.17 12.77
N ASN A 307 -19.20 -28.98 13.78
CA ASN A 307 -18.80 -30.39 13.95
C ASN A 307 -17.36 -30.67 14.44
N ARG A 308 -16.66 -29.70 15.04
CA ARG A 308 -15.32 -29.93 15.62
C ARG A 308 -15.36 -30.08 17.13
N LEU A 309 -14.86 -31.23 17.62
CA LEU A 309 -14.83 -31.55 19.05
C LEU A 309 -13.57 -31.03 19.76
N ASN A 310 -12.47 -30.83 19.05
CA ASN A 310 -11.19 -30.41 19.63
C ASN A 310 -10.64 -29.20 18.86
N LEU A 311 -10.73 -28.02 19.47
CA LEU A 311 -10.14 -26.80 18.93
C LEU A 311 -8.88 -26.44 19.74
N PRO A 312 -7.80 -25.96 19.08
CA PRO A 312 -6.53 -25.68 19.73
C PRO A 312 -6.61 -24.41 20.59
N SER A 313 -6.23 -24.48 21.86
CA SER A 313 -6.19 -23.29 22.72
C SER A 313 -5.10 -22.30 22.28
N THR A 314 -5.18 -21.05 22.74
CA THR A 314 -4.09 -20.05 22.61
C THR A 314 -2.72 -20.63 23.03
N LYS A 315 -2.68 -21.41 24.12
CA LYS A 315 -1.44 -22.03 24.59
C LYS A 315 -0.92 -23.10 23.61
N ASP A 316 -1.82 -23.84 22.97
CA ASP A 316 -1.43 -24.86 22.01
C ASP A 316 -0.85 -24.23 20.75
N ILE A 317 -1.47 -23.16 20.23
CA ILE A 317 -0.93 -22.38 19.11
C ILE A 317 0.40 -21.73 19.48
N GLN A 318 0.50 -21.05 20.63
CA GLN A 318 1.73 -20.38 21.06
C GLN A 318 2.91 -21.35 21.18
N ARG A 319 2.68 -22.59 21.65
CA ARG A 319 3.71 -23.63 21.77
C ARG A 319 4.34 -24.02 20.43
N THR A 320 3.64 -23.83 19.31
CA THR A 320 4.19 -24.15 17.98
C THR A 320 5.29 -23.17 17.54
N PHE A 321 5.47 -22.05 18.25
CA PHE A 321 6.47 -21.03 17.96
C PHE A 321 7.73 -21.09 18.84
N ILE A 322 7.85 -22.08 19.74
CA ILE A 322 9.00 -22.19 20.67
C ILE A 322 10.35 -22.24 19.94
N ASP A 323 10.41 -22.95 18.81
CA ASP A 323 11.61 -23.09 17.99
C ASP A 323 11.55 -22.22 16.72
N PHE A 324 10.76 -21.15 16.75
CA PHE A 324 10.66 -20.23 15.62
C PHE A 324 11.85 -19.26 15.62
N PRO A 325 12.46 -18.93 14.47
CA PRO A 325 13.63 -18.05 14.42
C PRO A 325 13.42 -16.62 14.96
N ASN A 326 12.16 -16.20 15.08
CA ASN A 326 11.78 -14.89 15.61
C ASN A 326 11.28 -15.04 17.04
N ASN A 327 11.89 -14.31 17.97
CA ASN A 327 11.72 -14.52 19.41
C ASN A 327 10.49 -13.81 20.00
N GLU A 328 9.82 -12.94 19.24
CA GLU A 328 8.67 -12.16 19.71
C GLU A 328 7.46 -12.42 18.81
N ILE A 329 6.80 -13.57 19.03
CA ILE A 329 5.56 -13.94 18.36
C ILE A 329 4.45 -14.01 19.38
N VAL A 330 3.34 -13.34 19.09
CA VAL A 330 2.13 -13.37 19.92
C VAL A 330 1.05 -14.10 19.15
N SER A 331 0.32 -14.95 19.87
CA SER A 331 -0.88 -15.62 19.35
C SER A 331 -2.03 -15.57 20.34
N TYR A 332 -3.25 -15.53 19.83
CA TYR A 332 -4.47 -15.74 20.61
C TYR A 332 -5.57 -16.32 19.72
N VAL A 333 -6.44 -17.13 20.35
CA VAL A 333 -7.54 -17.83 19.70
C VAL A 333 -8.84 -17.42 20.37
N ASP A 334 -9.81 -17.01 19.55
CA ASP A 334 -11.15 -16.59 19.95
C ASP A 334 -12.20 -17.55 19.45
N TYR A 335 -13.08 -17.95 20.36
CA TYR A 335 -14.15 -18.88 20.09
C TYR A 335 -15.49 -18.15 20.06
N PHE A 336 -16.15 -18.22 18.91
CA PHE A 336 -17.45 -17.60 18.66
C PHE A 336 -18.50 -18.71 18.46
N PRO A 337 -18.99 -19.34 19.56
CA PRO A 337 -19.94 -20.44 19.48
C PRO A 337 -21.27 -20.08 18.83
N GLU A 338 -21.79 -18.87 19.02
CA GLU A 338 -23.08 -18.46 18.42
C GLU A 338 -22.96 -18.28 16.91
N ALA A 339 -21.85 -17.69 16.45
CA ALA A 339 -21.52 -17.55 15.03
C ALA A 339 -21.07 -18.88 14.40
N GLY A 340 -20.70 -19.88 15.21
CA GLY A 340 -20.10 -21.12 14.75
C GLY A 340 -18.74 -20.89 14.10
N LYS A 341 -17.95 -19.94 14.61
CA LYS A 341 -16.66 -19.52 14.08
C LYS A 341 -15.56 -19.57 15.15
N THR A 342 -14.31 -19.62 14.73
CA THR A 342 -13.15 -19.41 15.59
C THR A 342 -12.12 -18.62 14.82
N HIS A 343 -11.53 -17.62 15.48
CA HIS A 343 -10.50 -16.78 14.91
C HIS A 343 -9.17 -17.08 15.62
N CYS A 344 -8.08 -17.08 14.87
CA CYS A 344 -6.74 -17.24 15.40
C CYS A 344 -5.86 -16.12 14.86
N HIS A 345 -5.43 -15.25 15.75
CA HIS A 345 -4.48 -14.20 15.43
C HIS A 345 -3.08 -14.68 15.77
N ILE A 346 -2.16 -14.53 14.82
CA ILE A 346 -0.72 -14.74 15.04
C ILE A 346 0.05 -13.58 14.41
N TYR A 347 1.01 -13.01 15.12
CA TYR A 347 1.84 -11.94 14.56
C TYR A 347 3.22 -11.85 15.19
N SER A 348 4.15 -11.32 14.39
CA SER A 348 5.48 -10.91 14.83
C SER A 348 5.40 -9.54 15.50
N TYR A 349 6.03 -9.38 16.67
CA TYR A 349 6.11 -8.13 17.40
C TYR A 349 7.50 -7.46 17.20
N PRO A 350 7.58 -6.11 17.13
CA PRO A 350 6.46 -5.18 16.97
C PRO A 350 5.81 -5.30 15.59
N SER A 351 4.49 -5.22 15.56
CA SER A 351 3.72 -5.15 14.31
C SER A 351 4.00 -3.83 13.58
N LEU A 352 4.18 -3.90 12.26
CA LEU A 352 4.41 -2.73 11.39
C LEU A 352 3.16 -2.30 10.62
N MET A 353 2.00 -2.85 10.98
CA MET A 353 0.76 -2.69 10.20
C MET A 353 0.06 -1.37 10.51
N GLU A 354 -0.59 -0.82 9.48
CA GLU A 354 -1.45 0.35 9.59
C GLU A 354 -2.88 -0.02 10.04
N TYR A 355 -3.29 -1.26 9.79
CA TYR A 355 -4.60 -1.80 10.16
C TYR A 355 -4.44 -2.91 11.20
N TYR A 356 -5.35 -2.95 12.16
CA TYR A 356 -5.50 -4.09 13.06
C TYR A 356 -6.98 -4.49 13.09
N ASP A 357 -7.29 -5.50 12.28
CA ASP A 357 -8.68 -5.94 12.11
C ASP A 357 -9.12 -6.97 13.14
N ASN A 358 -10.41 -6.92 13.48
CA ASN A 358 -11.10 -7.91 14.29
C ASN A 358 -10.51 -8.07 15.70
N VAL A 359 -10.28 -6.96 16.41
CA VAL A 359 -9.87 -7.01 17.81
C VAL A 359 -11.04 -7.47 18.69
N THR A 360 -10.79 -8.46 19.54
CA THR A 360 -11.75 -9.13 20.42
C THR A 360 -11.47 -8.83 21.89
N ASN A 361 -12.38 -9.20 22.79
CA ASN A 361 -12.18 -9.06 24.25
C ASN A 361 -10.95 -9.83 24.77
N ASN A 362 -10.44 -10.84 24.05
CA ASN A 362 -9.23 -11.58 24.44
C ASN A 362 -7.94 -10.95 23.92
N PHE A 363 -7.99 -9.75 23.34
CA PHE A 363 -6.82 -9.02 22.88
C PHE A 363 -5.78 -8.91 24.01
N PRO A 364 -4.53 -9.40 23.80
CA PRO A 364 -3.53 -9.46 24.86
C PRO A 364 -2.90 -8.08 25.17
N GLY A 365 -3.22 -7.04 24.40
CA GLY A 365 -2.56 -5.74 24.49
C GLY A 365 -1.21 -5.72 23.78
N GLY A 366 -0.44 -4.66 24.03
CA GLY A 366 0.88 -4.44 23.41
C GLY A 366 0.95 -3.04 22.80
N LEU A 367 2.11 -2.60 22.31
CA LEU A 367 2.26 -1.25 21.77
C LEU A 367 2.38 -1.26 20.24
N PHE A 368 1.35 -0.78 19.57
CA PHE A 368 1.18 -0.80 18.13
C PHE A 368 1.29 0.62 17.55
N LYS A 369 2.52 1.14 17.45
CA LYS A 369 2.80 2.53 17.03
C LYS A 369 2.44 2.83 15.56
N TYR A 370 2.34 1.80 14.73
CA TYR A 370 2.10 1.96 13.29
C TYR A 370 0.63 1.84 12.91
N VAL A 371 -0.19 1.27 13.80
CA VAL A 371 -1.62 1.11 13.55
C VAL A 371 -2.32 2.48 13.59
N ARG A 372 -3.19 2.70 12.62
CA ARG A 372 -4.02 3.90 12.41
C ARG A 372 -5.50 3.56 12.45
N VAL A 373 -5.87 2.36 12.01
CA VAL A 373 -7.25 1.91 11.95
C VAL A 373 -7.38 0.60 12.72
N VAL A 374 -8.41 0.53 13.57
CA VAL A 374 -8.74 -0.66 14.35
C VAL A 374 -10.20 -0.99 14.14
N SER A 375 -10.49 -2.24 13.79
CA SER A 375 -11.86 -2.76 13.80
C SER A 375 -12.04 -3.71 14.98
N LEU A 376 -13.23 -3.64 15.60
CA LEU A 376 -13.57 -4.40 16.80
C LEU A 376 -14.65 -5.42 16.45
N VAL A 377 -14.52 -6.66 16.93
CA VAL A 377 -15.55 -7.70 16.77
C VAL A 377 -15.58 -8.60 18.00
N ASP A 378 -16.77 -8.88 18.52
CA ASP A 378 -16.97 -9.86 19.58
C ASP A 378 -18.43 -10.36 19.59
N GLU A 379 -18.67 -11.51 20.21
CA GLU A 379 -20.02 -12.00 20.53
C GLU A 379 -20.57 -11.37 21.81
N HIS A 380 -19.68 -10.93 22.72
CA HIS A 380 -20.05 -10.30 23.97
C HIS A 380 -19.82 -8.78 23.92
N PRO A 381 -20.58 -7.98 24.68
CA PRO A 381 -20.30 -6.56 24.82
C PRO A 381 -18.85 -6.30 25.26
N PHE A 382 -18.25 -5.24 24.75
CA PHE A 382 -16.92 -4.80 25.17
C PHE A 382 -16.99 -4.13 26.55
N GLU A 383 -16.13 -4.58 27.46
CA GLU A 383 -16.03 -4.03 28.80
C GLU A 383 -15.19 -2.75 28.84
N HIS A 384 -15.33 -1.95 29.90
CA HIS A 384 -14.57 -0.71 30.05
C HIS A 384 -13.04 -0.93 30.03
N GLU A 385 -12.57 -1.99 30.67
CA GLU A 385 -11.16 -2.39 30.73
C GLU A 385 -10.58 -2.65 29.34
N PHE A 386 -11.39 -3.21 28.43
CA PHE A 386 -10.99 -3.43 27.05
C PHE A 386 -10.67 -2.10 26.35
N PHE A 387 -11.54 -1.08 26.47
CA PHE A 387 -11.29 0.22 25.86
C PHE A 387 -10.04 0.92 26.42
N LEU A 388 -9.77 0.78 27.72
CA LEU A 388 -8.52 1.27 28.31
C LEU A 388 -7.30 0.60 27.66
N GLN A 389 -7.37 -0.70 27.44
CA GLN A 389 -6.33 -1.47 26.78
C GLN A 389 -6.14 -1.06 25.32
N ILE A 390 -7.22 -0.81 24.57
CA ILE A 390 -7.18 -0.29 23.19
C ILE A 390 -6.44 1.05 23.15
N VAL A 391 -6.84 2.02 23.98
CA VAL A 391 -6.22 3.36 23.99
C VAL A 391 -4.73 3.30 24.31
N GLN A 392 -4.33 2.44 25.24
CA GLN A 392 -2.91 2.24 25.58
C GLN A 392 -2.14 1.55 24.45
N SER A 393 -2.80 0.64 23.75
CA SER A 393 -2.16 -0.19 22.73
C SER A 393 -1.97 0.53 21.40
N PHE A 394 -2.87 1.45 21.07
CA PHE A 394 -2.93 2.11 19.76
C PHE A 394 -2.91 3.65 19.90
N PRO A 395 -1.76 4.26 20.21
CA PRO A 395 -1.66 5.68 20.55
C PRO A 395 -1.91 6.66 19.39
N PHE A 396 -2.06 6.15 18.16
CA PHE A 396 -2.16 6.96 16.93
C PHE A 396 -3.35 6.55 16.06
N ILE A 397 -4.41 5.96 16.64
CA ILE A 397 -5.66 5.70 15.90
C ILE A 397 -6.20 7.02 15.35
N GLU A 398 -6.54 7.02 14.06
CA GLU A 398 -7.24 8.12 13.40
C GLU A 398 -8.73 8.05 13.74
N GLN A 399 -9.35 9.20 14.02
CA GLN A 399 -10.76 9.30 14.42
C GLN A 399 -11.72 9.08 13.26
#